data_AF-A0AA41WQ48-F1
#
_entry.id   AF-A0AA41WQ48-F1
#
_cell.length_a   1.000
_cell.length_b   1.000
_cell.length_c   1.000
_cell.angle_alpha   90.00
_cell.angle_beta   90.00
_cell.angle_gamma   90.00
#
_symmetry.space_group_name_H-M   'P 1'
#
loop_
_entity.id
_entity.type
_entity.pdbx_description
1 polymer ?
#
loop_
_entity_poly.entity_id
_entity_poly.type
_entity_poly.pdbx_seq_one_letter_code
_entity_poly.pdbx_strand_id
1 'polypeptide(L)'
;MSEPTLAPEAGNATEKALTIRVHDGDNVAIVVNARGLPAGTALADGTVLVEGVPQGHKVALVDLAEGDAIIRYNEVIGYAVKPLPRGSWVNEHAVKLPSAPALDELPLATRPDPKLAKLEGYTFEGYRNADGTVGTKNVLGIMTSVQCVAGVTDYVVGRIKRELLPRFPNVDDVVALNHVYGCGVAINAPAAIVPIRTLQNLALNPNFGGEIMVIGLGCEKLVPERLVPERLAPGGRIPIEVAGTADSPVLRLQDEAFDGFIGMTDAIMEMAERRLEHLNKRQRETCPASDLVVGVQCGGSDAFSGVTANPAVGFAADLIVRAGGTVMFSEVTEVRDAIHLLTPRAIDEDVGRALLREMAWYDNYLSGGQTDRSANPSPGNKKGGLSNVVEKALGSIVKSGSTPIVDVLGPGEKVRRKGLIFAATPASDFVCGTLQLASGMNLQVFTTGRGTPYGLAMAPVIKVSTRKALSERWHDLIDLDAGRIATGEASIADIGWELFHLILDVASGRKEVCADKLGLHNALALFNPAPVT
;
A
#
# COMPACT_ATOMS: atom_id res chain seq x y z
N MET A 1 27.92 44.56 -8.04
CA MET A 1 28.70 43.91 -6.98
C MET A 1 28.53 42.42 -7.16
N SER A 2 29.58 41.77 -7.65
CA SER A 2 29.66 40.34 -7.94
C SER A 2 29.72 39.55 -6.63
N GLU A 3 28.73 38.69 -6.40
CA GLU A 3 28.78 37.71 -5.32
C GLU A 3 29.90 36.68 -5.59
N PRO A 4 30.67 36.26 -4.56
CA PRO A 4 31.75 35.32 -4.76
C PRO A 4 31.21 33.90 -4.87
N THR A 5 31.63 33.22 -5.93
CA THR A 5 31.52 31.77 -6.12
C THR A 5 32.25 31.06 -4.97
N LEU A 6 31.49 30.38 -4.10
CA LEU A 6 32.03 29.45 -3.13
C LEU A 6 32.68 28.28 -3.88
N ALA A 7 34.01 28.18 -3.78
CA ALA A 7 34.75 27.01 -4.21
C ALA A 7 34.31 25.78 -3.40
N PRO A 8 34.19 24.59 -4.00
CA PRO A 8 33.86 23.39 -3.25
C PRO A 8 35.04 23.03 -2.33
N GLU A 9 34.76 22.95 -1.02
CA GLU A 9 35.70 22.42 -0.04
C GLU A 9 36.10 20.98 -0.42
N ALA A 10 37.40 20.77 -0.58
CA ALA A 10 38.00 19.46 -0.75
C ALA A 10 37.93 18.68 0.58
N GLY A 11 36.80 18.02 0.82
CA GLY A 11 36.61 17.05 1.89
C GLY A 11 37.36 15.75 1.57
N ASN A 12 38.58 15.65 2.08
CA ASN A 12 39.55 14.59 1.85
C ASN A 12 39.35 13.41 2.84
N ALA A 13 38.26 12.67 2.64
CA ALA A 13 38.13 11.28 3.06
C ALA A 13 37.49 10.54 1.88
N THR A 14 38.25 9.67 1.20
CA THR A 14 37.72 8.81 0.14
C THR A 14 36.69 7.87 0.77
N GLU A 15 35.44 8.31 0.76
CA GLU A 15 34.28 7.52 1.14
C GLU A 15 34.38 6.17 0.42
N LYS A 16 34.34 5.07 1.18
CA LYS A 16 34.47 3.72 0.62
C LYS A 16 33.45 3.55 -0.50
N ALA A 17 33.89 3.07 -1.67
CA ALA A 17 32.99 2.77 -2.78
C ALA A 17 32.07 1.61 -2.40
N LEU A 18 30.77 1.86 -2.39
CA LEU A 18 29.74 0.90 -2.03
C LEU A 18 28.82 0.64 -3.22
N THR A 19 28.66 -0.63 -3.54
CA THR A 19 27.71 -1.11 -4.54
C THR A 19 26.90 -2.29 -4.02
N ILE A 20 25.70 -2.46 -4.57
CA ILE A 20 24.84 -3.61 -4.26
C ILE A 20 24.61 -4.40 -5.55
N ARG A 21 25.09 -5.64 -5.55
CA ARG A 21 24.76 -6.67 -6.54
C ARG A 21 23.72 -7.59 -5.89
N VAL A 22 22.55 -7.76 -6.52
CA VAL A 22 21.42 -8.44 -5.88
C VAL A 22 21.57 -9.96 -5.95
N HIS A 23 22.09 -10.45 -7.08
CA HIS A 23 22.32 -11.87 -7.32
C HIS A 23 23.70 -12.11 -7.95
N ASP A 24 24.30 -13.27 -7.71
CA ASP A 24 25.61 -13.66 -8.27
C ASP A 24 25.60 -13.85 -9.79
N GLY A 25 24.41 -13.93 -10.39
CA GLY A 25 24.20 -13.93 -11.85
C GLY A 25 24.05 -12.53 -12.46
N ASP A 26 23.96 -11.47 -11.65
CA ASP A 26 23.77 -10.11 -12.15
C ASP A 26 25.02 -9.59 -12.84
N ASN A 27 24.88 -8.92 -13.98
CA ASN A 27 26.00 -8.26 -14.67
C ASN A 27 26.03 -6.74 -14.45
N VAL A 28 25.17 -6.24 -13.58
CA VAL A 28 25.13 -4.85 -13.11
C VAL A 28 25.05 -4.78 -11.58
N ALA A 29 25.52 -3.68 -11.00
CA ALA A 29 25.32 -3.35 -9.59
C ALA A 29 24.83 -1.90 -9.42
N ILE A 30 24.22 -1.60 -8.28
CA ILE A 30 23.73 -0.25 -7.95
C ILE A 30 24.74 0.49 -7.09
N VAL A 31 25.02 1.76 -7.41
CA VAL A 31 25.88 2.63 -6.61
C VAL A 31 25.14 3.16 -5.37
N VAL A 32 25.75 3.01 -4.19
CA VAL A 32 25.13 3.38 -2.90
C VAL A 32 25.53 4.77 -2.41
N ASN A 33 26.76 5.22 -2.65
CA ASN A 33 27.28 6.47 -2.10
C ASN A 33 26.41 7.68 -2.47
N ALA A 34 26.14 8.56 -1.51
CA ALA A 34 25.16 9.65 -1.65
C ALA A 34 25.49 10.64 -2.78
N ARG A 35 26.78 10.85 -3.06
CA ARG A 35 27.26 11.74 -4.14
C ARG A 35 27.51 11.00 -5.46
N GLY A 36 27.15 9.72 -5.54
CA GLY A 36 27.60 8.83 -6.61
C GLY A 36 29.09 8.51 -6.49
N LEU A 37 29.64 7.92 -7.54
CA LEU A 37 31.06 7.58 -7.64
C LEU A 37 31.66 8.22 -8.91
N PRO A 38 32.81 8.90 -8.82
CA PRO A 38 33.45 9.52 -9.97
C PRO A 38 34.17 8.49 -10.86
N ALA A 39 34.49 8.89 -12.09
CA ALA A 39 35.34 8.13 -12.98
C ALA A 39 36.69 7.79 -12.32
N GLY A 40 37.25 6.62 -12.63
CA GLY A 40 38.48 6.11 -12.03
C GLY A 40 38.31 5.44 -10.67
N THR A 41 37.11 5.46 -10.07
CA THR A 41 36.83 4.74 -8.82
C THR A 41 36.93 3.24 -9.05
N ALA A 42 37.74 2.54 -8.25
CA ALA A 42 37.79 1.09 -8.21
C ALA A 42 36.73 0.52 -7.25
N LEU A 43 35.95 -0.44 -7.73
CA LEU A 43 34.97 -1.21 -6.95
C LEU A 43 35.63 -2.45 -6.34
N ALA A 44 34.94 -3.10 -5.40
CA ALA A 44 35.46 -4.25 -4.66
C ALA A 44 35.77 -5.48 -5.53
N ASP A 45 35.09 -5.63 -6.68
CA ASP A 45 35.28 -6.72 -7.65
C ASP A 45 36.39 -6.42 -8.69
N GLY A 46 37.10 -5.31 -8.52
CA GLY A 46 38.13 -4.83 -9.44
C GLY A 46 37.60 -4.04 -10.65
N THR A 47 36.28 -3.84 -10.78
CA THR A 47 35.71 -2.95 -11.81
C THR A 47 36.19 -1.51 -11.56
N VAL A 48 36.66 -0.82 -12.60
CA VAL A 48 37.02 0.60 -12.53
C VAL A 48 36.01 1.40 -13.34
N LEU A 49 35.41 2.43 -12.73
CA LEU A 49 34.42 3.27 -13.41
C LEU A 49 35.06 4.06 -14.55
N VAL A 50 34.48 3.99 -15.74
CA VAL A 50 34.96 4.76 -16.91
C VAL A 50 34.38 6.17 -16.95
N GLU A 51 33.28 6.40 -16.24
CA GLU A 51 32.56 7.66 -16.12
C GLU A 51 31.97 7.81 -14.71
N GLY A 52 31.42 8.98 -14.39
CA GLY A 52 30.73 9.19 -13.11
C GLY A 52 29.38 8.47 -13.08
N VAL A 53 29.12 7.68 -12.04
CA VAL A 53 27.85 6.97 -11.85
C VAL A 53 27.10 7.54 -10.64
N PRO A 54 25.90 8.13 -10.84
CA PRO A 54 25.13 8.69 -9.73
C PRO A 54 24.62 7.62 -8.74
N GLN A 55 24.27 8.06 -7.52
CA GLN A 55 23.62 7.19 -6.54
C GLN A 55 22.34 6.55 -7.13
N GLY A 56 22.13 5.27 -6.87
CA GLY A 56 20.96 4.52 -7.33
C GLY A 56 21.04 4.08 -8.79
N HIS A 57 22.04 4.55 -9.53
CA HIS A 57 22.22 4.13 -10.92
C HIS A 57 23.09 2.88 -11.02
N LYS A 58 22.96 2.20 -12.16
CA LYS A 58 23.62 0.93 -12.43
C LYS A 58 25.02 1.16 -13.02
N VAL A 59 25.97 0.34 -12.60
CA VAL A 59 27.28 0.17 -13.23
C VAL A 59 27.36 -1.21 -13.87
N ALA A 60 27.89 -1.30 -15.10
CA ALA A 60 28.20 -2.56 -15.75
C ALA A 60 29.40 -3.25 -15.08
N LEU A 61 29.24 -4.52 -14.65
CA LEU A 61 30.30 -5.31 -14.00
C LEU A 61 31.15 -6.10 -15.01
N VAL A 62 30.72 -6.14 -16.27
CA VAL A 62 31.37 -6.82 -17.39
C VAL A 62 31.26 -5.94 -18.63
N ASP A 63 32.02 -6.25 -19.68
CA ASP A 63 31.81 -5.66 -21.00
C ASP A 63 30.50 -6.22 -21.60
N LEU A 64 29.65 -5.33 -22.10
CA LEU A 64 28.41 -5.69 -22.78
C LEU A 64 28.45 -5.14 -24.22
N ALA A 65 28.30 -6.00 -25.21
CA ALA A 65 28.11 -5.60 -26.59
C ALA A 65 26.68 -5.06 -26.82
N GLU A 66 26.47 -4.38 -27.95
CA GLU A 66 25.12 -4.04 -28.39
C GLU A 66 24.28 -5.31 -28.57
N GLY A 67 23.08 -5.32 -27.99
CA GLY A 67 22.18 -6.47 -27.97
C GLY A 67 22.39 -7.44 -26.80
N ASP A 68 23.47 -7.30 -26.01
CA ASP A 68 23.69 -8.16 -24.85
C ASP A 68 22.64 -7.92 -23.76
N ALA A 69 22.28 -9.00 -23.06
CA ALA A 69 21.33 -8.95 -21.96
C ALA A 69 21.90 -8.22 -20.75
N ILE A 70 21.12 -7.32 -20.16
CA ILE A 70 21.39 -6.68 -18.89
C ILE A 70 20.60 -7.43 -17.83
N ILE A 71 21.31 -8.01 -16.86
CA ILE A 71 20.79 -8.97 -15.90
C ILE A 71 20.86 -8.38 -14.50
N ARG A 72 19.71 -8.27 -13.84
CA ARG A 72 19.55 -7.84 -12.45
C ARG A 72 18.46 -8.68 -11.78
N TYR A 73 18.62 -9.05 -10.51
CA TYR A 73 17.76 -10.03 -9.84
C TYR A 73 17.81 -11.42 -10.50
N ASN A 74 18.89 -11.74 -11.20
CA ASN A 74 19.02 -12.91 -12.08
C ASN A 74 18.04 -12.94 -13.26
N GLU A 75 17.45 -11.81 -13.62
CA GLU A 75 16.46 -11.68 -14.69
C GLU A 75 16.91 -10.66 -15.71
N VAL A 76 16.50 -10.87 -16.97
CA VAL A 76 16.79 -9.93 -18.05
C VAL A 76 15.92 -8.68 -17.87
N ILE A 77 16.54 -7.56 -17.49
CA ILE A 77 15.85 -6.27 -17.36
C ILE A 77 15.86 -5.47 -18.67
N GLY A 78 16.59 -5.94 -19.68
CA GLY A 78 16.64 -5.36 -21.02
C GLY A 78 17.92 -5.72 -21.74
N TYR A 79 18.15 -5.06 -22.87
CA TYR A 79 19.30 -5.29 -23.75
C TYR A 79 20.05 -3.99 -23.98
N ALA A 80 21.37 -4.06 -24.03
CA ALA A 80 22.21 -2.90 -24.31
C ALA A 80 21.94 -2.36 -25.72
N VAL A 81 21.68 -1.05 -25.87
CA VAL A 81 21.43 -0.43 -27.19
C VAL A 81 22.70 0.05 -27.89
N LYS A 82 23.83 -0.09 -27.21
CA LYS A 82 25.18 0.26 -27.67
C LYS A 82 26.18 -0.54 -26.82
N PRO A 83 27.44 -0.66 -27.23
CA PRO A 83 28.48 -1.22 -26.37
C PRO A 83 28.61 -0.46 -25.04
N LEU A 84 28.68 -1.18 -23.93
CA LEU A 84 28.88 -0.69 -22.58
C LEU A 84 30.09 -1.40 -21.97
N PRO A 85 31.28 -0.78 -22.02
CA PRO A 85 32.46 -1.30 -21.33
C PRO A 85 32.21 -1.54 -19.84
N ARG A 86 32.94 -2.48 -19.25
CA ARG A 86 32.97 -2.69 -17.80
C ARG A 86 33.26 -1.36 -17.09
N GLY A 87 32.44 -1.02 -16.11
CA GLY A 87 32.50 0.26 -15.39
C GLY A 87 31.67 1.40 -15.99
N SER A 88 30.94 1.17 -17.10
CA SER A 88 30.04 2.16 -17.69
C SER A 88 28.76 2.37 -16.89
N TRP A 89 28.20 3.57 -17.02
CA TRP A 89 26.89 3.91 -16.47
C TRP A 89 25.76 3.31 -17.33
N VAL A 90 24.94 2.45 -16.73
CA VAL A 90 23.76 1.86 -17.36
C VAL A 90 22.51 2.64 -16.95
N ASN A 91 22.05 3.54 -17.81
CA ASN A 91 20.84 4.35 -17.63
C ASN A 91 19.72 3.95 -18.60
N GLU A 92 18.55 4.57 -18.47
CA GLU A 92 17.38 4.31 -19.31
C GLU A 92 17.62 4.49 -20.82
N HIS A 93 18.58 5.34 -21.22
CA HIS A 93 18.93 5.54 -22.62
C HIS A 93 19.87 4.47 -23.17
N ALA A 94 20.46 3.66 -22.29
CA ALA A 94 21.35 2.55 -22.65
C ALA A 94 20.62 1.20 -22.74
N VAL A 95 19.33 1.15 -22.40
CA VAL A 95 18.57 -0.11 -22.24
C VAL A 95 17.33 -0.14 -23.12
N LYS A 96 17.23 -1.15 -23.99
CA LYS A 96 16.00 -1.53 -24.67
C LYS A 96 15.23 -2.53 -23.82
N LEU A 97 13.95 -2.24 -23.59
CA LEU A 97 13.03 -3.12 -22.85
C LEU A 97 12.87 -4.48 -23.54
N PRO A 98 12.78 -5.59 -22.77
CA PRO A 98 12.35 -6.87 -23.32
C PRO A 98 10.84 -6.86 -23.59
N SER A 99 10.37 -7.71 -24.50
CA SER A 99 8.94 -7.98 -24.65
C SER A 99 8.44 -8.74 -23.44
N ALA A 100 7.27 -8.35 -22.91
CA ALA A 100 6.65 -9.11 -21.82
C ALA A 100 6.18 -10.49 -22.34
N PRO A 101 6.33 -11.55 -21.54
CA PRO A 101 5.81 -12.87 -21.91
C PRO A 101 4.28 -12.85 -22.02
N ALA A 102 3.75 -13.69 -22.91
CA ALA A 102 2.31 -13.88 -23.06
C ALA A 102 1.73 -14.53 -21.80
N LEU A 103 0.56 -14.06 -21.34
CA LEU A 103 -0.02 -14.51 -20.06
C LEU A 103 -0.42 -15.99 -20.08
N ASP A 104 -0.83 -16.51 -21.22
CA ASP A 104 -1.26 -17.90 -21.45
C ASP A 104 -0.11 -18.90 -21.52
N GLU A 105 1.13 -18.43 -21.64
CA GLU A 105 2.34 -19.27 -21.69
C GLU A 105 3.03 -19.42 -20.31
N LEU A 106 2.51 -18.74 -19.28
CA LEU A 106 3.18 -18.69 -17.99
C LEU A 106 2.98 -19.97 -17.16
N PRO A 107 4.05 -20.50 -16.54
CA PRO A 107 3.93 -21.63 -15.63
C PRO A 107 3.13 -21.25 -14.37
N LEU A 108 2.26 -22.15 -13.93
CA LEU A 108 1.39 -21.98 -12.78
C LEU A 108 1.76 -22.98 -11.69
N ALA A 109 1.89 -22.52 -10.44
CA ALA A 109 2.13 -23.37 -9.25
C ALA A 109 3.31 -24.36 -9.39
N THR A 110 4.36 -23.98 -10.12
CA THR A 110 5.52 -24.85 -10.39
C THR A 110 6.63 -24.73 -9.35
N ARG A 111 6.62 -23.68 -8.51
CA ARG A 111 7.63 -23.50 -7.48
C ARG A 111 7.22 -24.26 -6.21
N PRO A 112 8.09 -25.13 -5.66
CA PRO A 112 7.78 -25.82 -4.41
C PRO A 112 7.52 -24.87 -3.25
N ASP A 113 6.53 -25.20 -2.44
CA ASP A 113 6.23 -24.53 -1.18
C ASP A 113 7.44 -24.59 -0.23
N PRO A 114 8.07 -23.45 0.13
CA PRO A 114 9.16 -23.45 1.08
C PRO A 114 8.60 -23.88 2.44
N LYS A 115 9.02 -25.06 2.93
CA LYS A 115 8.60 -25.61 4.23
C LYS A 115 9.20 -24.82 5.39
N LEU A 116 8.69 -23.59 5.60
CA LEU A 116 9.10 -22.69 6.67
C LEU A 116 8.45 -23.10 8.00
N ALA A 117 9.22 -23.07 9.09
CA ALA A 117 8.69 -23.36 10.42
C ALA A 117 7.68 -22.29 10.85
N LYS A 118 6.53 -22.72 11.38
CA LYS A 118 5.53 -21.80 11.96
C LYS A 118 6.13 -20.99 13.11
N LEU A 119 5.59 -19.80 13.32
CA LEU A 119 5.91 -18.94 14.46
C LEU A 119 4.72 -18.95 15.42
N GLU A 120 4.96 -19.29 16.68
CA GLU A 120 3.95 -19.36 17.72
C GLU A 120 4.26 -18.36 18.83
N GLY A 121 3.26 -18.00 19.64
CA GLY A 121 3.44 -17.14 20.82
C GLY A 121 3.50 -15.64 20.55
N TYR A 122 3.44 -15.18 19.29
CA TYR A 122 3.35 -13.76 18.97
C TYR A 122 1.92 -13.24 19.06
N THR A 123 1.74 -12.12 19.74
CA THR A 123 0.45 -11.49 20.01
C THR A 123 0.51 -9.97 19.81
N PHE A 124 -0.66 -9.34 19.76
CA PHE A 124 -0.84 -7.89 19.81
C PHE A 124 -2.11 -7.55 20.59
N GLU A 125 -2.18 -6.34 21.15
CA GLU A 125 -3.35 -5.86 21.90
C GLU A 125 -4.36 -5.22 20.92
N GLY A 126 -5.40 -5.94 20.54
CA GLY A 126 -6.35 -5.53 19.50
C GLY A 126 -7.80 -5.44 20.00
N TYR A 127 -8.68 -4.79 19.23
CA TYR A 127 -10.11 -4.70 19.54
C TYR A 127 -10.88 -5.82 18.85
N ARG A 128 -11.22 -6.88 19.60
CA ARG A 128 -11.96 -8.02 19.05
C ARG A 128 -13.40 -7.64 18.68
N ASN A 129 -13.83 -8.05 17.50
CA ASN A 129 -15.17 -7.81 16.97
C ASN A 129 -16.04 -9.07 17.11
N ALA A 130 -17.37 -8.88 17.10
CA ALA A 130 -18.33 -9.97 17.17
C ALA A 130 -18.24 -10.97 15.99
N ASP A 131 -17.72 -10.53 14.83
CA ASP A 131 -17.50 -11.37 13.65
C ASP A 131 -16.16 -12.13 13.69
N GLY A 132 -15.40 -12.02 14.79
CA GLY A 132 -14.11 -12.66 15.00
C GLY A 132 -12.91 -11.89 14.45
N THR A 133 -13.13 -10.82 13.67
CA THR A 133 -12.04 -9.94 13.22
C THR A 133 -11.48 -9.13 14.38
N VAL A 134 -10.27 -8.58 14.22
CA VAL A 134 -9.61 -7.77 15.25
C VAL A 134 -9.16 -6.44 14.65
N GLY A 135 -9.61 -5.34 15.25
CA GLY A 135 -9.18 -3.99 14.91
C GLY A 135 -7.87 -3.61 15.60
N THR A 136 -7.03 -2.84 14.92
CA THR A 136 -5.83 -2.19 15.49
C THR A 136 -6.13 -0.77 15.98
N LYS A 137 -7.22 -0.17 15.49
CA LYS A 137 -7.83 1.07 15.98
C LYS A 137 -9.29 0.85 16.36
N ASN A 138 -9.84 1.75 17.17
CA ASN A 138 -11.24 1.87 17.54
C ASN A 138 -11.79 3.21 17.03
N VAL A 139 -12.31 3.22 15.80
CA VAL A 139 -12.66 4.44 15.07
C VAL A 139 -14.16 4.49 14.79
N LEU A 140 -14.79 5.64 14.97
CA LEU A 140 -16.14 5.87 14.43
C LEU A 140 -16.05 6.27 12.95
N GLY A 141 -16.55 5.41 12.07
CA GLY A 141 -16.70 5.72 10.64
C GLY A 141 -18.05 6.38 10.34
N ILE A 142 -18.03 7.47 9.58
CA ILE A 142 -19.23 8.12 9.04
C ILE A 142 -19.17 8.06 7.51
N MET A 143 -19.88 7.11 6.92
CA MET A 143 -19.96 6.92 5.47
C MET A 143 -21.06 7.77 4.86
N THR A 144 -20.78 8.36 3.70
CA THR A 144 -21.84 8.99 2.90
C THR A 144 -22.32 8.03 1.82
N SER A 145 -23.58 8.11 1.42
CA SER A 145 -24.08 7.40 0.23
C SER A 145 -23.79 8.17 -1.07
N VAL A 146 -23.51 9.48 -0.96
CA VAL A 146 -23.38 10.42 -2.08
C VAL A 146 -22.51 11.63 -1.73
N GLN A 147 -21.83 12.19 -2.74
CA GLN A 147 -20.95 13.36 -2.61
C GLN A 147 -21.65 14.62 -2.05
N CYS A 148 -22.95 14.81 -2.29
CA CYS A 148 -23.68 16.00 -1.83
C CYS A 148 -23.66 16.16 -0.29
N VAL A 149 -23.44 15.07 0.44
CA VAL A 149 -23.38 15.05 1.91
C VAL A 149 -22.00 15.46 2.44
N ALA A 150 -20.94 15.41 1.62
CA ALA A 150 -19.55 15.54 2.07
C ALA A 150 -19.26 16.80 2.92
N GLY A 151 -19.81 17.95 2.53
CA GLY A 151 -19.64 19.20 3.29
C GLY A 151 -20.32 19.17 4.67
N VAL A 152 -21.44 18.45 4.79
CA VAL A 152 -22.15 18.26 6.07
C VAL A 152 -21.34 17.33 6.98
N THR A 153 -20.84 16.21 6.44
CA THR A 153 -20.02 15.26 7.21
C THR A 153 -18.70 15.85 7.68
N ASP A 154 -18.03 16.67 6.87
CA ASP A 154 -16.81 17.37 7.29
C ASP A 154 -17.09 18.34 8.45
N TYR A 155 -18.20 19.08 8.36
CA TYR A 155 -18.63 20.01 9.41
C TYR A 155 -18.93 19.28 10.73
N VAL A 156 -19.73 18.21 10.69
CA VAL A 156 -20.11 17.46 11.90
C VAL A 156 -18.95 16.66 12.47
N VAL A 157 -18.07 16.05 11.67
CA VAL A 157 -16.87 15.37 12.20
C VAL A 157 -15.99 16.35 12.96
N GLY A 158 -15.81 17.57 12.45
CA GLY A 158 -15.12 18.63 13.19
C GLY A 158 -15.77 18.96 14.54
N ARG A 159 -17.10 18.98 14.61
CA ARG A 159 -17.85 19.15 15.87
C ARG A 159 -17.69 17.94 16.80
N ILE A 160 -17.90 16.72 16.31
CA ILE A 160 -17.77 15.48 17.07
C ILE A 160 -16.39 15.40 17.73
N LYS A 161 -15.31 15.68 16.97
CA LYS A 161 -13.94 15.66 17.50
C LYS A 161 -13.71 16.68 18.63
N ARG A 162 -14.39 17.83 18.61
CA ARG A 162 -14.24 18.88 19.65
C ARG A 162 -15.18 18.70 20.83
N GLU A 163 -16.42 18.28 20.58
CA GLU A 163 -17.53 18.31 21.55
C GLU A 163 -17.79 16.94 22.19
N LEU A 164 -17.62 15.85 21.43
CA LEU A 164 -17.99 14.50 21.87
C LEU A 164 -16.76 13.63 22.15
N LEU A 165 -15.83 13.51 21.20
CA LEU A 165 -14.68 12.59 21.29
C LEU A 165 -13.88 12.70 22.61
N PRO A 166 -13.63 13.89 23.20
CA PRO A 166 -12.93 14.00 24.49
C PRO A 166 -13.63 13.30 25.67
N ARG A 167 -14.93 12.97 25.54
CA ARG A 167 -15.71 12.25 26.54
C ARG A 167 -15.58 10.72 26.42
N PHE A 168 -14.98 10.23 25.33
CA PHE A 168 -14.89 8.81 24.97
C PHE A 168 -13.43 8.38 24.79
N PRO A 169 -12.66 8.25 25.89
CA PRO A 169 -11.20 8.06 25.84
C PRO A 169 -10.74 6.74 25.21
N ASN A 170 -11.64 5.77 25.02
CA ASN A 170 -11.30 4.49 24.39
C ASN A 170 -11.53 4.51 22.87
N VAL A 171 -12.03 5.61 22.30
CA VAL A 171 -12.23 5.79 20.85
C VAL A 171 -11.06 6.60 20.30
N ASP A 172 -10.34 6.03 19.34
CA ASP A 172 -9.09 6.59 18.80
C ASP A 172 -9.36 7.80 17.88
N ASP A 173 -10.41 7.74 17.04
CA ASP A 173 -10.76 8.86 16.15
C ASP A 173 -12.20 8.76 15.61
N VAL A 174 -12.64 9.82 14.92
CA VAL A 174 -13.86 9.87 14.10
C VAL A 174 -13.51 10.30 12.68
N VAL A 175 -13.95 9.55 11.68
CA VAL A 175 -13.53 9.73 10.28
C VAL A 175 -14.71 9.81 9.33
N ALA A 176 -14.72 10.84 8.47
CA ALA A 176 -15.66 10.91 7.35
C ALA A 176 -15.14 10.08 6.17
N LEU A 177 -15.99 9.23 5.61
CA LEU A 177 -15.71 8.42 4.43
C LEU A 177 -16.42 9.02 3.23
N ASN A 178 -16.01 10.25 2.89
CA ASN A 178 -16.58 11.00 1.76
C ASN A 178 -16.08 10.44 0.43
N HIS A 179 -16.96 10.41 -0.58
CA HIS A 179 -16.62 9.95 -1.91
C HIS A 179 -17.48 10.56 -3.01
N VAL A 180 -16.93 10.58 -4.23
CA VAL A 180 -17.60 11.17 -5.41
C VAL A 180 -18.68 10.29 -6.05
N TYR A 181 -18.80 9.03 -5.62
CA TYR A 181 -19.80 8.09 -6.16
C TYR A 181 -21.21 8.35 -5.59
N GLY A 182 -22.23 7.67 -6.13
CA GLY A 182 -23.58 7.60 -5.58
C GLY A 182 -24.66 8.43 -6.30
N CYS A 183 -24.26 9.48 -7.03
CA CYS A 183 -25.12 10.26 -7.93
C CYS A 183 -24.39 10.50 -9.26
N GLY A 184 -25.11 10.82 -10.34
CA GLY A 184 -24.49 11.04 -11.66
C GLY A 184 -23.76 9.82 -12.23
N VAL A 185 -24.15 8.62 -11.81
CA VAL A 185 -23.53 7.35 -12.24
C VAL A 185 -24.56 6.40 -12.83
N ALA A 186 -24.09 5.56 -13.75
CA ALA A 186 -24.84 4.39 -14.21
C ALA A 186 -24.69 3.26 -13.19
N ILE A 187 -25.51 3.28 -12.12
CA ILE A 187 -25.43 2.34 -10.98
C ILE A 187 -25.56 0.86 -11.38
N ASN A 188 -26.15 0.59 -12.55
CA ASN A 188 -26.35 -0.76 -13.10
C ASN A 188 -25.36 -1.09 -14.24
N ALA A 189 -24.39 -0.23 -14.52
CA ALA A 189 -23.34 -0.55 -15.50
C ALA A 189 -22.50 -1.74 -14.98
N PRO A 190 -22.00 -2.63 -15.87
CA PRO A 190 -21.25 -3.82 -15.44
C PRO A 190 -20.08 -3.52 -14.49
N ALA A 191 -19.36 -2.41 -14.71
CA ALA A 191 -18.21 -2.00 -13.90
C ALA A 191 -18.58 -1.24 -12.61
N ALA A 192 -19.85 -0.87 -12.41
CA ALA A 192 -20.32 -0.16 -11.22
C ALA A 192 -20.25 -0.99 -9.94
N ILE A 193 -20.11 -2.31 -10.05
CA ILE A 193 -19.94 -3.20 -8.91
C ILE A 193 -18.69 -2.88 -8.09
N VAL A 194 -17.61 -2.41 -8.72
CA VAL A 194 -16.34 -2.13 -8.04
C VAL A 194 -16.46 -1.04 -6.97
N PRO A 195 -16.91 0.20 -7.28
CA PRO A 195 -17.07 1.23 -6.26
C PRO A 195 -18.12 0.85 -5.21
N ILE A 196 -19.24 0.21 -5.60
CA ILE A 196 -20.30 -0.21 -4.66
C ILE A 196 -19.73 -1.23 -3.66
N ARG A 197 -19.10 -2.29 -4.16
CA ARG A 197 -18.52 -3.35 -3.32
C ARG A 197 -17.39 -2.82 -2.45
N THR A 198 -16.60 -1.87 -2.95
CA THR A 198 -15.54 -1.19 -2.17
C THR A 198 -16.15 -0.49 -0.95
N LEU A 199 -17.21 0.29 -1.13
CA LEU A 199 -17.89 0.98 -0.02
C LEU A 199 -18.53 -0.01 0.95
N GLN A 200 -19.22 -1.03 0.45
CA GLN A 200 -19.81 -2.08 1.28
C GLN A 200 -18.77 -2.77 2.17
N ASN A 201 -17.60 -3.10 1.61
CA ASN A 201 -16.57 -3.79 2.36
C ASN A 201 -15.73 -2.85 3.26
N LEU A 202 -15.60 -1.56 2.91
CA LEU A 202 -15.07 -0.55 3.83
C LEU A 202 -15.90 -0.47 5.12
N ALA A 203 -17.23 -0.53 5.00
CA ALA A 203 -18.14 -0.54 6.16
C ALA A 203 -17.95 -1.78 7.07
N LEU A 204 -17.29 -2.82 6.56
CA LEU A 204 -16.96 -4.05 7.28
C LEU A 204 -15.48 -4.10 7.74
N ASN A 205 -14.76 -2.97 7.69
CA ASN A 205 -13.38 -2.93 8.17
C ASN A 205 -13.33 -3.11 9.71
N PRO A 206 -12.43 -3.95 10.23
CA PRO A 206 -12.40 -4.28 11.65
C PRO A 206 -12.14 -3.07 12.58
N ASN A 207 -11.51 -2.01 12.08
CA ASN A 207 -11.20 -0.83 12.88
C ASN A 207 -12.45 0.01 13.22
N PHE A 208 -13.58 -0.22 12.54
CA PHE A 208 -14.85 0.44 12.86
C PHE A 208 -15.67 -0.23 13.95
N GLY A 209 -15.25 -1.40 14.45
CA GLY A 209 -15.96 -2.12 15.51
C GLY A 209 -17.37 -2.56 15.19
N GLY A 210 -17.80 -2.36 13.94
CA GLY A 210 -19.17 -2.53 13.55
C GLY A 210 -20.14 -1.43 14.01
N GLU A 211 -19.70 -0.21 14.27
CA GLU A 211 -20.57 0.90 14.66
C GLU A 211 -20.61 2.00 13.60
N ILE A 212 -20.44 1.65 12.32
CA ILE A 212 -20.45 2.63 11.23
C ILE A 212 -21.80 3.34 11.10
N MET A 213 -21.75 4.63 10.81
CA MET A 213 -22.91 5.46 10.45
C MET A 213 -22.97 5.64 8.94
N VAL A 214 -24.17 5.59 8.36
CA VAL A 214 -24.38 5.91 6.93
C VAL A 214 -25.31 7.12 6.82
N ILE A 215 -24.80 8.21 6.26
CA ILE A 215 -25.54 9.45 6.05
C ILE A 215 -25.86 9.61 4.57
N GLY A 216 -27.16 9.63 4.24
CA GLY A 216 -27.65 9.86 2.89
C GLY A 216 -28.30 11.21 2.71
N LEU A 217 -28.35 11.72 1.48
CA LEU A 217 -29.09 12.94 1.20
C LEU A 217 -30.60 12.65 1.16
N GLY A 218 -31.00 11.63 0.40
CA GLY A 218 -32.40 11.20 0.21
C GLY A 218 -32.80 11.00 -1.25
N CYS A 219 -32.00 11.48 -2.22
CA CYS A 219 -32.32 11.46 -3.65
C CYS A 219 -31.28 10.72 -4.52
N GLU A 220 -30.25 10.13 -3.91
CA GLU A 220 -29.18 9.42 -4.59
C GLU A 220 -29.59 8.09 -5.23
N LYS A 221 -28.84 7.66 -6.24
CA LYS A 221 -29.06 6.36 -6.91
C LYS A 221 -28.51 5.20 -6.09
N LEU A 222 -27.42 5.41 -5.36
CA LEU A 222 -26.88 4.45 -4.40
C LEU A 222 -27.59 4.65 -3.06
N VAL A 223 -28.69 3.94 -2.83
CA VAL A 223 -29.45 4.09 -1.58
C VAL A 223 -28.58 3.70 -0.36
N PRO A 224 -28.64 4.46 0.75
CA PRO A 224 -27.80 4.27 1.94
C PRO A 224 -27.83 2.85 2.52
N GLU A 225 -28.99 2.19 2.47
CA GLU A 225 -29.20 0.84 3.00
C GLU A 225 -28.30 -0.19 2.34
N ARG A 226 -27.87 0.05 1.08
CA ARG A 226 -26.92 -0.82 0.39
C ARG A 226 -25.52 -0.80 0.98
N LEU A 227 -25.18 0.22 1.79
CA LEU A 227 -23.87 0.40 2.42
C LEU A 227 -23.84 -0.09 3.87
N VAL A 228 -25.00 -0.45 4.42
CA VAL A 228 -25.12 -0.93 5.79
C VAL A 228 -24.72 -2.41 5.84
N PRO A 229 -23.83 -2.81 6.78
CA PRO A 229 -23.54 -4.22 7.03
C PRO A 229 -24.80 -5.06 7.31
N GLU A 230 -24.83 -6.31 6.82
CA GLU A 230 -25.96 -7.25 6.98
C GLU A 230 -26.43 -7.39 8.43
N ARG A 231 -25.50 -7.38 9.40
CA ARG A 231 -25.85 -7.48 10.83
C ARG A 231 -26.63 -6.28 11.38
N LEU A 232 -26.48 -5.10 10.76
CA LEU A 232 -27.21 -3.88 11.12
C LEU A 232 -28.46 -3.69 10.26
N ALA A 233 -28.52 -4.33 9.09
CA ALA A 233 -29.66 -4.29 8.17
C ALA A 233 -29.88 -5.65 7.47
N PRO A 234 -30.45 -6.66 8.15
CA PRO A 234 -30.65 -7.99 7.57
C PRO A 234 -31.54 -7.92 6.32
N GLY A 235 -31.11 -8.55 5.23
CA GLY A 235 -31.77 -8.49 3.93
C GLY A 235 -31.83 -7.09 3.32
N GLY A 236 -30.93 -6.18 3.73
CA GLY A 236 -30.89 -4.79 3.30
C GLY A 236 -32.02 -3.93 3.87
N ARG A 237 -32.63 -4.34 5.00
CA ARG A 237 -33.72 -3.62 5.65
C ARG A 237 -33.32 -3.19 7.05
N ILE A 238 -33.54 -1.92 7.38
CA ILE A 238 -33.36 -1.42 8.74
C ILE A 238 -34.43 -2.05 9.64
N PRO A 239 -34.05 -2.65 10.78
CA PRO A 239 -35.02 -3.22 11.73
C PRO A 239 -36.01 -2.16 12.20
N ILE A 240 -37.29 -2.55 12.32
CA ILE A 240 -38.38 -1.62 12.65
C ILE A 240 -38.16 -1.00 14.04
N GLU A 241 -37.54 -1.75 14.97
CA GLU A 241 -37.30 -1.25 16.33
C GLU A 241 -36.33 -0.06 16.38
N VAL A 242 -35.42 0.05 15.41
CA VAL A 242 -34.40 1.12 15.38
C VAL A 242 -34.65 2.15 14.27
N ALA A 243 -35.54 1.86 13.32
CA ALA A 243 -35.86 2.76 12.21
C ALA A 243 -36.37 4.12 12.74
N GLY A 244 -35.76 5.21 12.27
CA GLY A 244 -36.11 6.57 12.70
C GLY A 244 -35.60 6.98 14.09
N THR A 245 -34.79 6.15 14.75
CA THR A 245 -34.13 6.48 16.02
C THR A 245 -32.64 6.73 15.83
N ALA A 246 -31.96 7.28 16.85
CA ALA A 246 -30.50 7.41 16.86
C ALA A 246 -29.76 6.05 16.85
N ASP A 247 -30.45 4.93 17.11
CA ASP A 247 -29.90 3.58 16.97
C ASP A 247 -29.97 3.05 15.53
N SER A 248 -30.64 3.76 14.62
CA SER A 248 -30.59 3.47 13.18
C SER A 248 -29.16 3.58 12.65
N PRO A 249 -28.68 2.69 11.78
CA PRO A 249 -27.38 2.84 11.12
C PRO A 249 -27.44 3.83 9.94
N VAL A 250 -28.64 4.29 9.56
CA VAL A 250 -28.89 5.22 8.44
C VAL A 250 -29.59 6.48 8.93
N LEU A 251 -29.13 7.63 8.45
CA LEU A 251 -29.82 8.92 8.59
C LEU A 251 -29.92 9.61 7.22
N ARG A 252 -31.10 10.15 6.89
CA ARG A 252 -31.38 10.83 5.61
C ARG A 252 -31.58 12.32 5.84
N LEU A 253 -30.76 13.16 5.23
CA LEU A 253 -30.78 14.60 5.49
C LEU A 253 -32.09 15.28 5.02
N GLN A 254 -32.73 14.79 3.96
CA GLN A 254 -33.99 15.34 3.45
C GLN A 254 -35.24 14.72 4.10
N ASP A 255 -35.11 14.02 5.22
CA ASP A 255 -36.28 13.53 5.97
C ASP A 255 -37.14 14.70 6.47
N GLU A 256 -38.45 14.59 6.37
CA GLU A 256 -39.41 15.63 6.78
C GLU A 256 -39.38 15.89 8.30
N ALA A 257 -38.76 14.99 9.08
CA ALA A 257 -38.51 15.19 10.50
C ALA A 257 -37.50 16.31 10.82
N PHE A 258 -36.76 16.83 9.83
CA PHE A 258 -35.70 17.82 10.05
C PHE A 258 -36.02 19.20 9.48
N ASP A 259 -35.90 20.22 10.33
CA ASP A 259 -35.99 21.63 9.93
C ASP A 259 -34.60 22.28 9.82
N GLY A 260 -34.21 22.62 8.59
CA GLY A 260 -32.98 23.35 8.29
C GLY A 260 -31.68 22.58 8.58
N PHE A 261 -30.55 23.24 8.34
CA PHE A 261 -29.23 22.63 8.49
C PHE A 261 -28.94 22.19 9.94
N ILE A 262 -29.38 22.97 10.92
CA ILE A 262 -29.12 22.68 12.34
C ILE A 262 -29.82 21.40 12.78
N GLY A 263 -31.10 21.22 12.44
CA GLY A 263 -31.84 19.99 12.77
C GLY A 263 -31.18 18.73 12.19
N MET A 264 -30.71 18.80 10.94
CA MET A 264 -29.94 17.72 10.32
C MET A 264 -28.64 17.43 11.08
N THR A 265 -27.87 18.46 11.44
CA THR A 265 -26.60 18.27 12.15
C THR A 265 -26.77 17.76 13.58
N ASP A 266 -27.81 18.20 14.29
CA ASP A 266 -28.06 17.77 15.67
C ASP A 266 -28.47 16.30 15.71
N ALA A 267 -29.26 15.83 14.75
CA ALA A 267 -29.58 14.41 14.61
C ALA A 267 -28.34 13.55 14.30
N ILE A 268 -27.40 14.04 13.48
CA ILE A 268 -26.11 13.35 13.27
C ILE A 268 -25.29 13.31 14.57
N MET A 269 -25.27 14.39 15.34
CA MET A 269 -24.54 14.45 16.61
C MET A 269 -25.12 13.46 17.64
N GLU A 270 -26.45 13.36 17.76
CA GLU A 270 -27.11 12.38 18.64
C GLU A 270 -26.77 10.94 18.24
N MET A 271 -26.86 10.64 16.94
CA MET A 271 -26.49 9.33 16.40
C MET A 271 -25.01 9.02 16.67
N ALA A 272 -24.11 9.98 16.48
CA ALA A 272 -22.68 9.83 16.75
C ALA A 272 -22.41 9.57 18.24
N GLU A 273 -23.07 10.29 19.15
CA GLU A 273 -22.93 10.11 20.59
C GLU A 273 -23.26 8.68 21.01
N ARG A 274 -24.37 8.11 20.51
CA ARG A 274 -24.74 6.70 20.80
C ARG A 274 -23.71 5.70 20.28
N ARG A 275 -23.19 5.90 19.06
CA ARG A 275 -22.13 5.04 18.52
C ARG A 275 -20.84 5.14 19.32
N LEU A 276 -20.49 6.35 19.76
CA LEU A 276 -19.33 6.57 20.62
C LEU A 276 -19.50 5.89 21.99
N GLU A 277 -20.69 5.88 22.59
CA GLU A 277 -20.97 5.13 23.81
C GLU A 277 -20.73 3.63 23.65
N HIS A 278 -21.08 3.06 22.50
CA HIS A 278 -20.81 1.65 22.18
C HIS A 278 -19.31 1.39 22.00
N LEU A 279 -18.66 2.19 21.15
CA LEU A 279 -17.23 2.05 20.86
C LEU A 279 -16.38 2.25 22.13
N ASN A 280 -16.78 3.15 23.03
CA ASN A 280 -16.03 3.44 24.25
C ASN A 280 -16.06 2.28 25.27
N LYS A 281 -17.02 1.34 25.16
CA LYS A 281 -17.05 0.12 25.99
C LYS A 281 -16.00 -0.91 25.56
N ARG A 282 -15.45 -0.79 24.35
CA ARG A 282 -14.42 -1.68 23.83
C ARG A 282 -13.09 -1.41 24.53
N GLN A 283 -12.33 -2.46 24.80
CA GLN A 283 -10.96 -2.39 25.28
C GLN A 283 -10.09 -3.28 24.41
N ARG A 284 -8.78 -3.01 24.39
CA ARG A 284 -7.84 -3.92 23.72
C ARG A 284 -7.75 -5.22 24.52
N GLU A 285 -7.62 -6.32 23.79
CA GLU A 285 -7.42 -7.66 24.32
C GLU A 285 -6.21 -8.29 23.63
N THR A 286 -5.48 -9.16 24.35
CA THR A 286 -4.39 -9.92 23.76
C THR A 286 -4.93 -10.86 22.67
N CYS A 287 -4.58 -10.57 21.42
CA CYS A 287 -4.97 -11.33 20.23
C CYS A 287 -3.75 -11.99 19.60
N PRO A 288 -3.88 -13.19 19.02
CA PRO A 288 -2.78 -13.82 18.30
C PRO A 288 -2.40 -12.99 17.06
N ALA A 289 -1.12 -12.97 16.70
CA ALA A 289 -0.65 -12.31 15.47
C ALA A 289 -1.34 -12.84 14.20
N SER A 290 -1.94 -14.03 14.26
CA SER A 290 -2.78 -14.59 13.21
C SER A 290 -4.03 -13.77 12.86
N ASP A 291 -4.43 -12.82 13.71
CA ASP A 291 -5.57 -11.93 13.48
C ASP A 291 -5.17 -10.63 12.76
N LEU A 292 -3.88 -10.44 12.45
CA LEU A 292 -3.40 -9.32 11.63
C LEU A 292 -3.72 -9.50 10.15
N VAL A 293 -4.10 -8.39 9.51
CA VAL A 293 -4.31 -8.28 8.07
C VAL A 293 -3.53 -7.06 7.59
N VAL A 294 -2.28 -7.31 7.15
CA VAL A 294 -1.32 -6.25 6.82
C VAL A 294 -1.31 -6.01 5.32
N GLY A 295 -1.56 -4.77 4.90
CA GLY A 295 -1.33 -4.34 3.52
C GLY A 295 0.07 -3.81 3.32
N VAL A 296 0.67 -4.14 2.18
CA VAL A 296 1.97 -3.63 1.77
C VAL A 296 1.84 -2.91 0.43
N GLN A 297 2.42 -1.72 0.31
CA GLN A 297 2.50 -0.99 -0.97
C GLN A 297 3.79 -0.17 -1.09
N CYS A 298 4.09 0.25 -2.31
CA CYS A 298 5.16 1.20 -2.59
C CYS A 298 4.56 2.59 -2.83
N GLY A 299 5.34 3.64 -2.57
CA GLY A 299 5.01 5.01 -2.96
C GLY A 299 6.01 5.55 -3.98
N GLY A 300 6.77 6.54 -3.54
CA GLY A 300 7.85 7.14 -4.34
C GLY A 300 9.05 6.21 -4.49
N SER A 301 8.94 5.15 -5.29
CA SER A 301 10.01 4.17 -5.49
C SER A 301 11.32 4.79 -5.99
N ASP A 302 12.44 4.23 -5.59
CA ASP A 302 13.75 4.52 -6.16
C ASP A 302 14.51 3.20 -6.41
N ALA A 303 15.73 3.27 -6.94
CA ALA A 303 16.51 2.06 -7.21
C ALA A 303 16.84 1.25 -5.95
N PHE A 304 16.73 1.86 -4.76
CA PHE A 304 16.97 1.21 -3.47
C PHE A 304 15.75 0.45 -2.97
N SER A 305 14.53 0.81 -3.40
CA SER A 305 13.29 0.11 -3.04
C SER A 305 13.43 -1.41 -3.10
N GLY A 306 13.90 -1.94 -4.23
CA GLY A 306 14.04 -3.38 -4.45
C GLY A 306 15.24 -4.06 -3.78
N VAL A 307 16.16 -3.31 -3.14
CA VAL A 307 17.37 -3.86 -2.51
C VAL A 307 17.50 -3.55 -1.01
N THR A 308 16.62 -2.71 -0.47
CA THR A 308 16.55 -2.41 0.97
C THR A 308 15.14 -2.65 1.54
N ALA A 309 14.22 -1.71 1.35
CA ALA A 309 12.93 -1.71 2.02
C ALA A 309 12.03 -2.87 1.57
N ASN A 310 11.91 -3.14 0.26
CA ASN A 310 11.03 -4.19 -0.24
C ASN A 310 11.50 -5.60 0.21
N PRO A 311 12.81 -5.95 0.17
CA PRO A 311 13.31 -7.17 0.79
C PRO A 311 13.01 -7.30 2.29
N ALA A 312 13.19 -6.23 3.06
CA ALA A 312 12.87 -6.26 4.49
C ALA A 312 11.37 -6.46 4.74
N VAL A 313 10.51 -5.82 3.94
CA VAL A 313 9.06 -6.03 3.95
C VAL A 313 8.71 -7.46 3.56
N GLY A 314 9.35 -8.02 2.53
CA GLY A 314 9.15 -9.41 2.13
C GLY A 314 9.52 -10.40 3.23
N PHE A 315 10.61 -10.15 3.95
CA PHE A 315 11.00 -10.95 5.11
C PHE A 315 9.95 -10.86 6.23
N ALA A 316 9.51 -9.64 6.58
CA ALA A 316 8.46 -9.44 7.57
C ALA A 316 7.12 -10.06 7.14
N ALA A 317 6.80 -10.05 5.84
CA ALA A 317 5.61 -10.68 5.30
C ALA A 317 5.63 -12.20 5.54
N ASP A 318 6.76 -12.86 5.29
CA ASP A 318 6.92 -14.28 5.59
C ASP A 318 6.80 -14.56 7.10
N LEU A 319 7.30 -13.67 7.97
CA LEU A 319 7.11 -13.80 9.43
C LEU A 319 5.63 -13.74 9.83
N ILE A 320 4.86 -12.80 9.27
CA ILE A 320 3.41 -12.67 9.53
C ILE A 320 2.67 -13.92 9.05
N VAL A 321 2.97 -14.40 7.84
CA VAL A 321 2.36 -15.61 7.29
C VAL A 321 2.70 -16.84 8.14
N ARG A 322 3.96 -16.97 8.61
CA ARG A 322 4.38 -18.04 9.52
C ARG A 322 3.71 -17.96 10.89
N ALA A 323 3.35 -16.76 11.35
CA ALA A 323 2.54 -16.52 12.55
C ALA A 323 1.03 -16.72 12.32
N GLY A 324 0.64 -17.16 11.10
CA GLY A 324 -0.74 -17.45 10.72
C GLY A 324 -1.56 -16.22 10.33
N GLY A 325 -0.93 -15.06 10.15
CA GLY A 325 -1.58 -13.81 9.74
C GLY A 325 -1.78 -13.72 8.23
N THR A 326 -2.33 -12.57 7.79
CA THR A 326 -2.57 -12.28 6.38
C THR A 326 -1.72 -11.09 5.94
N VAL A 327 -1.09 -11.21 4.76
CA VAL A 327 -0.39 -10.11 4.10
C VAL A 327 -0.97 -9.93 2.71
N MET A 328 -1.34 -8.69 2.34
CA MET A 328 -1.79 -8.37 0.99
C MET A 328 -0.77 -7.47 0.27
N PHE A 329 -0.33 -7.90 -0.90
CA PHE A 329 0.38 -7.07 -1.85
C PHE A 329 -0.49 -6.84 -3.09
N SER A 330 -0.32 -5.70 -3.75
CA SER A 330 -1.32 -5.17 -4.69
C SER A 330 -0.68 -4.60 -5.96
N GLU A 331 -1.10 -3.42 -6.41
CA GLU A 331 -0.39 -2.61 -7.41
C GLU A 331 -0.14 -3.37 -8.73
N VAL A 332 -1.21 -3.70 -9.47
CA VAL A 332 -1.15 -4.50 -10.70
C VAL A 332 -0.10 -3.94 -11.68
N THR A 333 -0.11 -2.64 -11.91
CA THR A 333 0.86 -1.95 -12.79
C THR A 333 2.31 -2.11 -12.33
N GLU A 334 2.56 -2.30 -11.04
CA GLU A 334 3.90 -2.52 -10.51
C GLU A 334 4.35 -3.97 -10.56
N VAL A 335 3.45 -4.96 -10.61
CA VAL A 335 3.86 -6.37 -10.64
C VAL A 335 3.71 -7.02 -12.01
N ARG A 336 2.97 -6.38 -12.92
CA ARG A 336 2.55 -6.92 -14.21
C ARG A 336 3.69 -7.50 -15.05
N ASP A 337 4.87 -6.91 -14.97
CA ASP A 337 6.02 -7.30 -15.80
C ASP A 337 6.87 -8.40 -15.18
N ALA A 338 6.69 -8.63 -13.88
CA ALA A 338 7.30 -9.71 -13.12
C ALA A 338 6.28 -10.81 -12.77
N ILE A 339 5.11 -10.82 -13.41
CA ILE A 339 4.05 -11.81 -13.16
C ILE A 339 4.52 -13.26 -13.36
N HIS A 340 5.45 -13.47 -14.29
CA HIS A 340 6.08 -14.78 -14.56
C HIS A 340 6.86 -15.35 -13.37
N LEU A 341 7.19 -14.52 -12.37
CA LEU A 341 7.81 -14.94 -11.10
C LEU A 341 6.81 -15.12 -9.96
N LEU A 342 5.58 -14.62 -10.13
CA LEU A 342 4.49 -14.76 -9.16
C LEU A 342 3.63 -16.00 -9.44
N THR A 343 3.29 -16.28 -10.71
CA THR A 343 2.44 -17.43 -11.06
C THR A 343 3.04 -18.78 -10.66
N PRO A 344 4.37 -19.01 -10.69
CA PRO A 344 4.96 -20.23 -10.13
C PRO A 344 4.74 -20.38 -8.62
N ARG A 345 4.54 -19.28 -7.89
CA ARG A 345 4.36 -19.25 -6.43
C ARG A 345 2.91 -19.41 -5.98
N ALA A 346 1.96 -19.49 -6.92
CA ALA A 346 0.58 -19.81 -6.57
C ALA A 346 0.52 -21.18 -5.86
N ILE A 347 -0.33 -21.29 -4.84
CA ILE A 347 -0.49 -22.54 -4.09
C ILE A 347 -1.08 -23.68 -4.95
N ASP A 348 -1.84 -23.32 -5.98
CA ASP A 348 -2.45 -24.20 -6.97
C ASP A 348 -2.68 -23.45 -8.30
N GLU A 349 -3.10 -24.18 -9.33
CA GLU A 349 -3.38 -23.61 -10.65
C GLU A 349 -4.54 -22.62 -10.65
N ASP A 350 -5.54 -22.79 -9.78
CA ASP A 350 -6.72 -21.92 -9.73
C ASP A 350 -6.32 -20.52 -9.25
N VAL A 351 -5.48 -20.43 -8.23
CA VAL A 351 -4.87 -19.17 -7.78
C VAL A 351 -3.95 -18.60 -8.87
N GLY A 352 -3.20 -19.45 -9.58
CA GLY A 352 -2.39 -19.04 -10.74
C GLY A 352 -3.22 -18.41 -11.85
N ARG A 353 -4.34 -19.03 -12.24
CA ARG A 353 -5.29 -18.51 -13.24
C ARG A 353 -5.98 -17.23 -12.75
N ALA A 354 -6.26 -17.14 -11.45
CA ALA A 354 -6.82 -15.93 -10.88
C ALA A 354 -5.86 -14.74 -10.96
N LEU A 355 -4.55 -14.95 -10.75
CA LEU A 355 -3.53 -13.92 -10.98
C LEU A 355 -3.57 -13.42 -12.43
N LEU A 356 -3.55 -14.35 -13.40
CA LEU A 356 -3.60 -14.01 -14.82
C LEU A 356 -4.88 -13.24 -15.20
N ARG A 357 -6.02 -13.62 -14.61
CA ARG A 357 -7.30 -12.95 -14.83
C ARG A 357 -7.25 -11.48 -14.40
N GLU A 358 -6.69 -11.18 -13.22
CA GLU A 358 -6.59 -9.79 -12.75
C GLU A 358 -5.58 -8.98 -13.58
N MET A 359 -4.49 -9.58 -14.05
CA MET A 359 -3.57 -8.93 -15.00
C MET A 359 -4.27 -8.57 -16.31
N ALA A 360 -4.96 -9.53 -16.92
CA ALA A 360 -5.68 -9.34 -18.18
C ALA A 360 -6.82 -8.33 -18.04
N TRP A 361 -7.55 -8.37 -16.92
CA TRP A 361 -8.60 -7.39 -16.62
C TRP A 361 -8.05 -5.97 -16.56
N TYR A 362 -6.91 -5.77 -15.90
CA TYR A 362 -6.29 -4.46 -15.77
C TYR A 362 -5.66 -3.97 -17.08
N ASP A 363 -5.05 -4.86 -17.87
CA ASP A 363 -4.56 -4.54 -19.23
C ASP A 363 -5.73 -4.05 -20.11
N ASN A 364 -6.89 -4.72 -20.05
CA ASN A 364 -8.10 -4.31 -20.78
C ASN A 364 -8.65 -2.96 -20.28
N TYR A 365 -8.62 -2.71 -18.96
CA TYR A 365 -9.01 -1.44 -18.39
C TYR A 365 -8.16 -0.27 -18.93
N LEU A 366 -6.82 -0.42 -18.96
CA LEU A 366 -5.93 0.59 -19.52
C LEU A 366 -6.14 0.78 -21.02
N SER A 367 -6.31 -0.31 -21.77
CA SER A 367 -6.59 -0.28 -23.21
C SER A 367 -7.89 0.48 -23.52
N GLY A 368 -8.95 0.25 -22.75
CA GLY A 368 -10.22 0.99 -22.87
C GLY A 368 -10.07 2.50 -22.59
N GLY A 369 -9.09 2.88 -21.76
CA GLY A 369 -8.68 4.26 -21.53
C GLY A 369 -7.66 4.81 -22.54
N GLN A 370 -7.34 4.08 -23.60
CA GLN A 370 -6.33 4.43 -24.61
C GLN A 370 -4.94 4.70 -24.02
N THR A 371 -4.58 3.95 -22.97
CA THR A 371 -3.29 4.07 -22.28
C THR A 371 -2.71 2.69 -21.98
N ASP A 372 -1.49 2.66 -21.46
CA ASP A 372 -0.78 1.45 -21.08
C ASP A 372 0.02 1.67 -19.78
N ARG A 373 0.91 0.72 -19.46
CA ARG A 373 1.75 0.77 -18.26
C ARG A 373 3.01 1.63 -18.39
N SER A 374 3.33 2.15 -19.57
CA SER A 374 4.59 2.87 -19.85
C SER A 374 4.76 4.18 -19.08
N ALA A 375 3.65 4.75 -18.58
CA ALA A 375 3.65 5.90 -17.67
C ALA A 375 4.31 5.59 -16.31
N ASN A 376 4.51 4.31 -15.98
CA ASN A 376 5.28 3.82 -14.86
C ASN A 376 6.57 3.17 -15.40
N PRO A 377 7.80 3.53 -14.96
CA PRO A 377 8.16 4.43 -13.86
C PRO A 377 7.94 5.91 -14.15
N SER A 378 7.56 6.67 -13.12
CA SER A 378 7.43 8.13 -13.18
C SER A 378 8.79 8.82 -13.41
N PRO A 379 8.84 10.09 -13.88
CA PRO A 379 10.10 10.83 -14.01
C PRO A 379 10.93 10.88 -12.73
N GLY A 380 10.26 10.93 -11.56
CA GLY A 380 10.92 10.89 -10.26
C GLY A 380 11.60 9.57 -9.95
N ASN A 381 11.04 8.44 -10.42
CA ASN A 381 11.63 7.10 -10.27
C ASN A 381 12.84 6.92 -11.20
N LYS A 382 12.75 7.40 -12.45
CA LYS A 382 13.87 7.37 -13.43
C LYS A 382 15.07 8.15 -12.92
N LYS A 383 14.84 9.37 -12.42
CA LYS A 383 15.89 10.16 -11.73
C LYS A 383 16.50 9.41 -10.54
N GLY A 384 15.69 8.61 -9.84
CA GLY A 384 16.11 7.74 -8.73
C GLY A 384 16.78 6.42 -9.15
N GLY A 385 17.07 6.22 -10.45
CA GLY A 385 17.87 5.08 -10.95
C GLY A 385 17.07 3.88 -11.47
N LEU A 386 15.73 3.94 -11.48
CA LEU A 386 14.87 2.92 -12.09
C LEU A 386 14.76 3.17 -13.60
N SER A 387 15.49 2.39 -14.39
CA SER A 387 15.59 2.63 -15.84
C SER A 387 14.31 2.27 -16.58
N ASN A 388 13.57 1.26 -16.10
CA ASN A 388 12.38 0.80 -16.78
C ASN A 388 11.38 0.07 -15.85
N VAL A 389 10.23 -0.31 -16.42
CA VAL A 389 9.11 -0.93 -15.70
C VAL A 389 9.38 -2.38 -15.27
N VAL A 390 10.17 -3.14 -16.03
CA VAL A 390 10.56 -4.52 -15.66
C VAL A 390 11.41 -4.51 -14.41
N GLU A 391 12.43 -3.65 -14.38
CA GLU A 391 13.30 -3.47 -13.21
C GLU A 391 12.51 -3.00 -11.98
N LYS A 392 11.57 -2.07 -12.16
CA LYS A 392 10.66 -1.66 -11.09
C LYS A 392 9.83 -2.84 -10.60
N ALA A 393 9.29 -3.64 -11.51
CA ALA A 393 8.44 -4.76 -11.16
C ALA A 393 9.17 -5.86 -10.39
N LEU A 394 10.40 -6.20 -10.79
CA LEU A 394 11.26 -7.11 -10.05
C LEU A 394 11.50 -6.61 -8.62
N GLY A 395 11.81 -5.33 -8.45
CA GLY A 395 11.96 -4.73 -7.12
C GLY A 395 10.66 -4.71 -6.31
N SER A 396 9.51 -4.48 -6.96
CA SER A 396 8.20 -4.42 -6.29
C SER A 396 7.75 -5.80 -5.83
N ILE A 397 7.89 -6.87 -6.62
CA ILE A 397 7.41 -8.20 -6.20
C ILE A 397 8.14 -8.77 -4.99
N VAL A 398 9.35 -8.31 -4.69
CA VAL A 398 10.14 -8.79 -3.53
C VAL A 398 9.44 -8.52 -2.20
N LYS A 399 8.57 -7.50 -2.12
CA LYS A 399 7.75 -7.21 -0.92
C LYS A 399 6.78 -8.34 -0.55
N SER A 400 6.51 -9.26 -1.49
CA SER A 400 5.66 -10.42 -1.26
C SER A 400 6.39 -11.60 -0.61
N GLY A 401 7.67 -11.45 -0.26
CA GLY A 401 8.43 -12.50 0.41
C GLY A 401 8.62 -13.75 -0.44
N SER A 402 8.68 -14.90 0.23
CA SER A 402 8.95 -16.21 -0.39
C SER A 402 7.81 -17.21 -0.25
N THR A 403 6.86 -16.97 0.66
CA THR A 403 5.70 -17.85 0.88
C THR A 403 4.78 -17.96 -0.35
N PRO A 404 4.01 -19.06 -0.47
CA PRO A 404 3.06 -19.23 -1.57
C PRO A 404 1.93 -18.20 -1.54
N ILE A 405 1.47 -17.79 -2.72
CA ILE A 405 0.27 -16.95 -2.88
C ILE A 405 -0.94 -17.87 -2.74
N VAL A 406 -1.80 -17.61 -1.76
CA VAL A 406 -2.92 -18.49 -1.41
C VAL A 406 -4.28 -17.99 -1.90
N ASP A 407 -4.40 -16.72 -2.27
CA ASP A 407 -5.64 -16.15 -2.79
C ASP A 407 -5.36 -14.92 -3.68
N VAL A 408 -6.33 -14.60 -4.53
CA VAL A 408 -6.35 -13.42 -5.40
C VAL A 408 -7.69 -12.71 -5.28
N LEU A 409 -7.65 -11.42 -4.96
CA LEU A 409 -8.83 -10.57 -4.80
C LEU A 409 -8.92 -9.59 -5.96
N GLY A 410 -10.11 -9.48 -6.56
CA GLY A 410 -10.41 -8.38 -7.47
C GLY A 410 -10.63 -7.06 -6.72
N PRO A 411 -10.68 -5.91 -7.42
CA PRO A 411 -10.82 -4.61 -6.78
C PRO A 411 -12.06 -4.53 -5.86
N GLY A 412 -11.81 -4.28 -4.57
CA GLY A 412 -12.83 -4.10 -3.53
C GLY A 412 -13.34 -5.41 -2.91
N GLU A 413 -12.79 -6.57 -3.27
CA GLU A 413 -13.15 -7.86 -2.63
C GLU A 413 -12.50 -8.00 -1.24
N LYS A 414 -13.20 -8.68 -0.32
CA LYS A 414 -12.72 -8.92 1.04
C LYS A 414 -11.85 -10.17 1.10
N VAL A 415 -10.83 -10.16 1.96
CA VAL A 415 -9.98 -11.31 2.27
C VAL A 415 -10.82 -12.53 2.69
N ARG A 416 -10.50 -13.72 2.13
CA ARG A 416 -11.21 -14.98 2.38
C ARG A 416 -10.35 -16.07 3.02
N ARG A 417 -9.02 -15.96 2.92
CA ARG A 417 -8.04 -16.94 3.41
C ARG A 417 -6.97 -16.23 4.26
N LYS A 418 -6.26 -16.97 5.11
CA LYS A 418 -5.04 -16.48 5.78
C LYS A 418 -3.81 -16.88 4.99
N GLY A 419 -2.77 -16.04 5.00
CA GLY A 419 -1.54 -16.22 4.23
C GLY A 419 -1.21 -15.01 3.34
N LEU A 420 -0.38 -15.23 2.31
CA LEU A 420 -0.03 -14.20 1.34
C LEU A 420 -1.09 -14.10 0.24
N ILE A 421 -1.64 -12.90 0.06
CA ILE A 421 -2.73 -12.63 -0.88
C ILE A 421 -2.30 -11.56 -1.89
N PHE A 422 -2.64 -11.78 -3.15
CA PHE A 422 -2.58 -10.71 -4.14
C PHE A 422 -3.93 -9.99 -4.21
N ALA A 423 -3.99 -8.74 -3.77
CA ALA A 423 -5.20 -7.91 -3.87
C ALA A 423 -5.05 -6.93 -5.02
N ALA A 424 -5.72 -7.16 -6.15
CA ALA A 424 -5.55 -6.38 -7.37
C ALA A 424 -6.06 -4.94 -7.18
N THR A 425 -5.14 -3.97 -7.27
CA THR A 425 -5.44 -2.53 -7.20
C THR A 425 -4.64 -1.77 -8.26
N PRO A 426 -5.08 -0.56 -8.64
CA PRO A 426 -4.19 0.44 -9.21
C PRO A 426 -2.98 0.71 -8.31
N ALA A 427 -1.87 1.16 -8.92
CA ALA A 427 -0.65 1.54 -8.21
C ALA A 427 -0.69 2.94 -7.58
N SER A 428 -1.78 3.69 -7.77
CA SER A 428 -1.96 4.99 -7.11
C SER A 428 -2.11 4.81 -5.60
N ASP A 429 -1.21 5.40 -4.81
CA ASP A 429 -1.08 5.22 -3.36
C ASP A 429 -2.42 5.28 -2.61
N PHE A 430 -3.26 6.27 -2.94
CA PHE A 430 -4.54 6.50 -2.27
C PHE A 430 -5.61 5.50 -2.69
N VAL A 431 -5.62 5.12 -3.98
CA VAL A 431 -6.58 4.15 -4.51
C VAL A 431 -6.25 2.75 -4.00
N CYS A 432 -4.96 2.39 -4.00
CA CYS A 432 -4.45 1.16 -3.42
C CYS A 432 -4.79 1.06 -1.94
N GLY A 433 -4.46 2.08 -1.13
CA GLY A 433 -4.81 2.11 0.29
C GLY A 433 -6.31 1.97 0.55
N THR A 434 -7.15 2.65 -0.23
CA THR A 434 -8.62 2.55 -0.13
C THR A 434 -9.11 1.13 -0.41
N LEU A 435 -8.60 0.48 -1.46
CA LEU A 435 -8.99 -0.90 -1.81
C LEU A 435 -8.43 -1.93 -0.83
N GLN A 436 -7.25 -1.71 -0.25
CA GLN A 436 -6.70 -2.56 0.82
C GLN A 436 -7.54 -2.45 2.10
N LEU A 437 -7.96 -1.23 2.48
CA LEU A 437 -8.91 -1.01 3.59
C LEU A 437 -10.23 -1.74 3.33
N ALA A 438 -10.76 -1.66 2.11
CA ALA A 438 -11.96 -2.41 1.70
C ALA A 438 -11.74 -3.92 1.76
N SER A 439 -10.53 -4.40 1.48
CA SER A 439 -10.18 -5.82 1.56
C SER A 439 -10.12 -6.34 3.00
N GLY A 440 -10.16 -5.45 4.00
CA GLY A 440 -10.13 -5.79 5.43
C GLY A 440 -8.78 -5.54 6.11
N MET A 441 -7.86 -4.81 5.46
CA MET A 441 -6.60 -4.39 6.06
C MET A 441 -6.83 -3.64 7.37
N ASN A 442 -6.09 -4.01 8.42
CA ASN A 442 -6.10 -3.31 9.70
C ASN A 442 -4.79 -2.58 10.00
N LEU A 443 -3.72 -2.78 9.22
CA LEU A 443 -2.47 -2.00 9.30
C LEU A 443 -1.80 -1.98 7.92
N GLN A 444 -1.15 -0.87 7.56
CA GLN A 444 -0.38 -0.78 6.31
C GLN A 444 1.11 -0.55 6.57
N VAL A 445 1.95 -1.18 5.73
CA VAL A 445 3.37 -0.85 5.57
C VAL A 445 3.58 -0.22 4.20
N PHE A 446 4.19 0.96 4.19
CA PHE A 446 4.38 1.79 3.02
C PHE A 446 5.87 2.05 2.78
N THR A 447 6.45 1.50 1.72
CA THR A 447 7.87 1.73 1.40
C THR A 447 8.02 2.98 0.53
N THR A 448 9.05 3.79 0.79
CA THR A 448 9.26 5.02 0.02
C THR A 448 10.71 5.46 -0.08
N GLY A 449 11.10 5.91 -1.28
CA GLY A 449 12.33 6.63 -1.56
C GLY A 449 12.19 8.16 -1.49
N ARG A 450 11.00 8.66 -1.11
CA ARG A 450 10.66 10.09 -1.00
C ARG A 450 9.96 10.42 0.32
N GLY A 451 10.09 11.65 0.81
CA GLY A 451 9.40 12.15 2.00
C GLY A 451 7.93 12.45 1.71
N THR A 452 7.11 11.40 1.56
CA THR A 452 5.68 11.53 1.28
C THR A 452 4.86 11.70 2.56
N PRO A 453 3.87 12.62 2.59
CA PRO A 453 2.96 12.78 3.72
C PRO A 453 1.77 11.81 3.66
N TYR A 454 1.84 10.73 2.87
CA TYR A 454 0.76 9.74 2.73
C TYR A 454 0.30 9.18 4.10
N GLY A 455 -1.00 9.07 4.30
CA GLY A 455 -1.55 8.36 5.45
C GLY A 455 -3.05 8.11 5.33
N LEU A 456 -3.55 7.17 6.14
CA LEU A 456 -4.94 6.71 6.14
C LEU A 456 -5.56 6.95 7.51
N ALA A 457 -6.74 7.56 7.55
CA ALA A 457 -7.44 7.79 8.82
C ALA A 457 -7.88 6.46 9.48
N MET A 458 -8.26 5.47 8.66
CA MET A 458 -8.89 4.23 9.12
C MET A 458 -7.90 3.21 9.73
N ALA A 459 -6.63 3.25 9.37
CA ALA A 459 -5.63 2.28 9.81
C ALA A 459 -4.24 2.93 9.90
N PRO A 460 -3.39 2.51 10.85
CA PRO A 460 -2.05 3.05 10.97
C PRO A 460 -1.20 2.68 9.74
N VAL A 461 -0.36 3.61 9.30
CA VAL A 461 0.55 3.46 8.16
C VAL A 461 1.99 3.61 8.63
N ILE A 462 2.72 2.50 8.68
CA ILE A 462 4.16 2.47 8.95
C ILE A 462 4.91 2.83 7.67
N LYS A 463 5.68 3.92 7.69
CA LYS A 463 6.54 4.33 6.56
C LYS A 463 7.96 3.83 6.72
N VAL A 464 8.43 3.09 5.71
CA VAL A 464 9.77 2.51 5.67
C VAL A 464 10.60 3.21 4.60
N SER A 465 11.70 3.86 4.98
CA SER A 465 12.59 4.53 4.02
C SER A 465 13.50 3.54 3.30
N THR A 466 13.83 3.83 2.05
CA THR A 466 14.78 3.02 1.27
C THR A 466 16.25 3.37 1.52
N ARG A 467 16.52 4.55 2.11
CA ARG A 467 17.85 5.13 2.32
C ARG A 467 17.94 5.87 3.66
N LYS A 468 19.13 5.81 4.28
CA LYS A 468 19.45 6.49 5.54
C LYS A 468 19.36 8.01 5.44
N ALA A 469 19.86 8.58 4.34
CA ALA A 469 19.71 10.02 4.10
C ALA A 469 18.24 10.48 3.99
N LEU A 470 17.30 9.57 3.65
CA LEU A 470 15.88 9.88 3.61
C LEU A 470 15.26 9.87 5.02
N SER A 471 15.56 8.87 5.84
CA SER A 471 15.09 8.80 7.23
C SER A 471 15.66 9.94 8.07
N GLU A 472 16.93 10.31 7.91
CA GLU A 472 17.53 11.45 8.63
C GLU A 472 16.87 12.78 8.25
N ARG A 473 16.60 12.98 6.95
CA ARG A 473 15.96 14.19 6.46
C ARG A 473 14.49 14.31 6.90
N TRP A 474 13.76 13.21 6.87
CA TRP A 474 12.32 13.14 7.16
C TRP A 474 12.06 12.27 8.39
N HIS A 475 12.81 12.54 9.47
CA HIS A 475 12.79 11.78 10.72
C HIS A 475 11.44 11.84 11.45
N ASP A 476 10.60 12.80 11.09
CA ASP A 476 9.24 13.02 11.58
C ASP A 476 8.16 12.43 10.65
N LEU A 477 8.53 11.90 9.49
CA LEU A 477 7.62 11.16 8.59
C LEU A 477 7.94 9.66 8.52
N ILE A 478 9.20 9.26 8.67
CA ILE A 478 9.67 7.87 8.51
C ILE A 478 9.67 7.16 9.86
N ASP A 479 8.99 6.01 9.92
CA ASP A 479 8.89 5.19 11.13
C ASP A 479 10.03 4.15 11.24
N LEU A 480 10.61 3.73 10.12
CA LEU A 480 11.68 2.72 10.06
C LEU A 480 12.68 2.99 8.92
N ASP A 481 13.97 2.87 9.21
CA ASP A 481 15.05 3.04 8.22
C ASP A 481 15.61 1.71 7.70
N ALA A 482 15.21 1.31 6.49
CA ALA A 482 15.80 0.16 5.81
C ALA A 482 17.09 0.50 5.05
N GLY A 483 17.47 1.78 4.96
CA GLY A 483 18.69 2.24 4.30
C GLY A 483 19.98 1.71 4.94
N ARG A 484 19.92 1.31 6.21
CA ARG A 484 20.98 0.55 6.92
C ARG A 484 21.43 -0.72 6.18
N ILE A 485 20.55 -1.31 5.36
CA ILE A 485 20.91 -2.45 4.51
C ILE A 485 21.93 -2.04 3.45
N ALA A 486 21.72 -0.88 2.81
CA ALA A 486 22.60 -0.44 1.73
C ALA A 486 24.02 -0.09 2.21
N THR A 487 24.16 0.37 3.46
CA THR A 487 25.47 0.67 4.05
C THR A 487 26.15 -0.53 4.70
N GLY A 488 25.45 -1.67 4.80
CA GLY A 488 25.94 -2.87 5.49
C GLY A 488 25.88 -2.78 7.02
N GLU A 489 25.16 -1.79 7.57
CA GLU A 489 24.93 -1.64 9.02
C GLU A 489 23.93 -2.67 9.58
N ALA A 490 23.08 -3.23 8.72
CA ALA A 490 22.10 -4.26 9.07
C ALA A 490 21.85 -5.20 7.87
N SER A 491 21.50 -6.46 8.14
CA SER A 491 21.02 -7.38 7.12
C SER A 491 19.52 -7.16 6.82
N ILE A 492 19.04 -7.76 5.72
CA ILE A 492 17.61 -7.82 5.41
C ILE A 492 16.82 -8.48 6.55
N ALA A 493 17.37 -9.53 7.16
CA ALA A 493 16.73 -10.25 8.27
C ALA A 493 16.61 -9.39 9.53
N ASP A 494 17.64 -8.58 9.84
CA ASP A 494 17.62 -7.68 10.99
C ASP A 494 16.50 -6.64 10.86
N ILE A 495 16.41 -5.96 9.71
CA ILE A 495 15.33 -4.99 9.46
C ILE A 495 13.97 -5.69 9.35
N GLY A 496 13.92 -6.90 8.80
CA GLY A 496 12.67 -7.67 8.71
C GLY A 496 12.10 -8.03 10.08
N TRP A 497 12.94 -8.44 11.03
CA TRP A 497 12.52 -8.65 12.42
C TRP A 497 12.15 -7.35 13.14
N GLU A 498 12.93 -6.28 12.93
CA GLU A 498 12.63 -4.96 13.48
C GLU A 498 11.26 -4.45 13.01
N LEU A 499 10.96 -4.60 11.72
CA LEU A 499 9.66 -4.27 11.14
C LEU A 499 8.53 -5.15 11.70
N PHE A 500 8.74 -6.45 11.82
CA PHE A 500 7.73 -7.36 12.40
C PHE A 500 7.35 -6.95 13.84
N HIS A 501 8.34 -6.64 14.68
CA HIS A 501 8.08 -6.14 16.03
C HIS A 501 7.41 -4.77 16.04
N LEU A 502 7.81 -3.86 15.15
CA LEU A 502 7.16 -2.56 14.99
C LEU A 502 5.69 -2.71 14.60
N ILE A 503 5.36 -3.64 13.71
CA ILE A 503 3.97 -3.96 13.34
C ILE A 503 3.17 -4.41 14.56
N LEU A 504 3.70 -5.30 15.40
CA LEU A 504 3.03 -5.74 16.63
C LEU A 504 2.83 -4.58 17.62
N ASP A 505 3.85 -3.72 17.78
CA ASP A 505 3.78 -2.55 18.67
C ASP A 505 2.75 -1.52 18.20
N VAL A 506 2.70 -1.24 16.90
CA VAL A 506 1.73 -0.31 16.30
C VAL A 506 0.33 -0.89 16.36
N ALA A 507 0.16 -2.17 16.00
CA ALA A 507 -1.13 -2.85 16.11
C ALA A 507 -1.66 -2.87 17.55
N SER A 508 -0.76 -2.94 18.53
CA SER A 508 -1.07 -2.90 19.97
C SER A 508 -1.33 -1.50 20.53
N GLY A 509 -1.11 -0.43 19.75
CA GLY A 509 -1.15 0.94 20.24
C GLY A 509 0.01 1.32 21.18
N ARG A 510 1.07 0.49 21.27
CA ARG A 510 2.28 0.81 22.08
C ARG A 510 3.20 1.81 21.40
N LYS A 511 3.16 1.86 20.05
CA LYS A 511 3.84 2.85 19.24
C LYS A 511 2.85 3.51 18.30
N GLU A 512 2.89 4.82 18.25
CA GLU A 512 2.12 5.61 17.32
C GLU A 512 2.99 6.00 16.12
N VAL A 513 2.48 5.78 14.92
CA VAL A 513 3.18 6.10 13.67
C VAL A 513 3.19 7.61 13.42
N CYS A 514 4.20 8.09 12.70
CA CYS A 514 4.36 9.49 12.34
C CYS A 514 3.12 10.10 11.67
N ALA A 515 2.43 9.34 10.81
CA ALA A 515 1.22 9.81 10.13
C ALA A 515 0.10 10.16 11.12
N ASP A 516 -0.11 9.31 12.14
CA ASP A 516 -1.16 9.47 13.14
C ASP A 516 -0.83 10.65 14.07
N LYS A 517 0.42 10.75 14.56
CA LYS A 517 0.91 11.87 15.38
C LYS A 517 0.67 13.24 14.74
N LEU A 518 0.89 13.31 13.42
CA LEU A 518 0.77 14.54 12.65
C LEU A 518 -0.64 14.76 12.08
N GLY A 519 -1.56 13.81 12.23
CA GLY A 519 -2.90 13.87 11.64
C GLY A 519 -2.89 13.87 10.11
N LEU A 520 -1.90 13.23 9.48
CA LEU A 520 -1.74 13.16 8.02
C LEU A 520 -2.69 12.12 7.43
N HIS A 521 -3.95 12.50 7.28
CA HIS A 521 -5.00 11.63 6.76
C HIS A 521 -5.49 12.12 5.40
N ASN A 522 -5.24 11.33 4.35
CA ASN A 522 -5.76 11.64 3.03
C ASN A 522 -7.21 11.18 2.87
N ALA A 523 -7.97 11.89 2.02
CA ALA A 523 -9.31 11.48 1.64
C ALA A 523 -9.28 10.10 0.96
N LEU A 524 -10.37 9.35 1.09
CA LEU A 524 -10.55 8.11 0.35
C LEU A 524 -10.58 8.38 -1.14
N ALA A 525 -9.92 7.50 -1.91
CA ALA A 525 -9.90 7.57 -3.36
C ALA A 525 -10.52 6.29 -3.92
N LEU A 526 -11.82 6.34 -4.25
CA LEU A 526 -12.51 5.20 -4.84
C LEU A 526 -11.98 4.89 -6.23
N PHE A 527 -11.79 3.61 -6.50
CA PHE A 527 -11.59 3.13 -7.87
C PHE A 527 -12.93 2.96 -8.56
N ASN A 528 -13.22 3.81 -9.53
CA ASN A 528 -14.40 3.71 -10.37
C ASN A 528 -14.01 3.42 -11.83
N PRO A 529 -14.01 2.15 -12.27
CA PRO A 529 -13.74 1.80 -13.66
C PRO A 529 -14.93 2.03 -14.59
N ALA A 530 -16.12 2.39 -14.07
CA ALA A 530 -17.26 2.77 -14.90
C ALA A 530 -17.19 4.24 -15.33
N PRO A 531 -17.67 4.58 -16.54
CA PRO A 531 -17.77 5.96 -16.98
C PRO A 531 -18.71 6.75 -16.05
N VAL A 532 -18.35 8.00 -15.79
CA VAL A 532 -19.24 8.99 -15.17
C VAL A 532 -20.18 9.51 -16.27
N THR A 533 -21.49 9.54 -16.00
CA THR A 533 -22.52 9.88 -17.00
C THR A 533 -22.80 11.37 -17.08
#